data_AF-A0A916CA43-F1
#
_entry.id   AF-A0A916CA43-F1
#
_cell.length_a   1.000
_cell.length_b   1.000
_cell.length_c   1.000
_cell.angle_alpha   90.00
_cell.angle_beta   90.00
_cell.angle_gamma   90.00
#
_symmetry.space_group_name_H-M   'P 1'
#
loop_
_entity.id
_entity.type
_entity.pdbx_description
1 polymer ?
#
loop_
_entity_poly.entity_id
_entity_poly.type
_entity_poly.pdbx_seq_one_letter_code
_entity_poly.pdbx_strand_id
1 'polypeptide(L)'
;MIPQEPLLVILVKLVDGIPAPPSPTKRKRGHPQTYTDRLFLKALVIMIVRHLHRVHELLQALEQSTPEMQTLRTLLTENGKYPSRRTWERRLKAMPDTLPAQIGCLGRYLVELIQPWRNGSQAVAVDSTTLRANGGVWHKKDREQGQVPHTSIDTEAHWTKSGWHGWVYGWKLHLATVVAAV
;
A
#
# COMPACT_ATOMS: atom_id res chain seq x y z
N MET A 1 23.97 8.13 -26.67
CA MET A 1 22.73 7.48 -26.21
C MET A 1 22.56 7.84 -24.75
N ILE A 2 21.53 8.62 -24.40
CA ILE A 2 21.25 8.90 -22.98
C ILE A 2 20.72 7.60 -22.40
N PRO A 3 21.34 6.98 -21.38
CA PRO A 3 20.71 5.89 -20.67
C PRO A 3 19.42 6.46 -20.09
N GLN A 4 18.27 6.03 -20.61
CA GLN A 4 17.02 6.34 -19.97
C GLN A 4 17.07 5.71 -18.57
N GLU A 5 16.96 6.54 -17.55
CA GLU A 5 16.97 6.07 -16.17
C GLU A 5 15.86 5.02 -16.00
N PRO A 6 16.16 3.84 -15.41
CA PRO A 6 15.15 2.78 -15.25
C PRO A 6 13.93 3.32 -14.51
N LEU A 7 12.73 2.94 -14.95
CA LEU A 7 11.47 3.42 -14.37
C LEU A 7 11.42 3.21 -12.85
N LEU A 8 11.95 2.09 -12.35
CA LEU A 8 12.01 1.82 -10.92
C LEU A 8 12.87 2.85 -10.16
N VAL A 9 13.99 3.27 -10.74
CA VAL A 9 14.84 4.31 -10.14
C VAL A 9 14.10 5.65 -10.11
N ILE A 10 13.39 6.00 -11.19
CA ILE A 10 12.54 7.21 -11.25
C ILE A 10 11.48 7.16 -10.14
N LEU A 11 10.74 6.05 -10.02
CA LEU A 11 9.72 5.87 -8.98
C LEU A 11 10.30 6.02 -7.57
N VAL A 12 11.48 5.45 -7.31
CA VAL A 12 12.17 5.55 -6.02
C VAL A 12 12.62 6.98 -5.73
N LYS A 13 13.09 7.74 -6.73
CA LYS A 13 13.42 9.16 -6.57
C LYS A 13 12.17 10.00 -6.30
N LEU A 14 11.04 9.70 -6.92
CA LEU A 14 9.78 10.43 -6.69
C LEU A 14 9.29 10.32 -5.24
N VAL A 15 9.68 9.26 -4.51
CA VAL A 15 9.40 9.14 -3.07
C VAL A 15 9.99 10.32 -2.27
N ASP A 16 11.08 10.94 -2.74
CA ASP A 16 11.65 12.13 -2.11
C ASP A 16 10.79 13.40 -2.28
N GLY A 17 9.90 13.42 -3.27
CA GLY A 17 8.95 14.51 -3.46
C GLY A 17 7.70 14.40 -2.59
N ILE A 18 7.47 13.27 -1.91
CA ILE A 18 6.22 13.07 -1.16
C ILE A 18 6.27 13.86 0.16
N PRO A 19 5.27 14.71 0.45
CA PRO A 19 5.19 15.41 1.72
C PRO A 19 5.11 14.42 2.89
N ALA A 20 5.86 14.70 3.96
CA ALA A 20 5.82 13.89 5.17
C ALA A 20 4.55 14.22 5.97
N PRO A 21 3.93 13.24 6.65
CA PRO A 21 2.90 13.53 7.64
C PRO A 21 3.49 14.40 8.77
N PRO A 22 2.66 15.26 9.40
CA PRO A 22 3.12 16.08 10.50
C PRO A 22 3.68 15.22 11.63
N SER A 23 4.78 15.66 12.23
CA SER A 23 5.38 14.97 13.37
C SER A 23 4.38 14.89 14.53
N PRO A 24 4.31 13.76 15.26
CA PRO A 24 3.44 13.66 16.43
C PRO A 24 3.82 14.70 17.48
N THR A 25 2.81 15.36 18.06
CA THR A 25 2.96 16.48 19.00
C THR A 25 3.76 16.12 20.26
N LYS A 26 3.81 14.84 20.62
CA LYS A 26 4.63 14.31 21.72
C LYS A 26 5.71 13.39 21.15
N ARG A 27 6.98 13.78 21.36
CA ARG A 27 8.13 12.95 21.01
C ARG A 27 8.10 11.68 21.86
N LYS A 28 8.03 10.50 21.23
CA LYS A 28 8.16 9.23 21.94
C LYS A 28 9.52 9.17 22.64
N ARG A 29 9.53 8.76 23.91
CA ARG A 29 10.75 8.57 24.70
C ARG A 29 11.59 7.45 24.06
N GLY A 30 12.88 7.67 23.84
CA GLY A 30 13.78 6.66 23.27
C GLY A 30 14.91 7.26 22.43
N HIS A 31 15.76 6.37 21.89
CA HIS A 31 16.87 6.73 21.01
C HIS A 31 16.36 7.41 19.73
N PRO A 32 17.04 8.46 19.22
CA PRO A 32 16.70 9.11 17.96
C PRO A 32 16.61 8.10 16.79
N GLN A 33 15.65 8.31 15.89
CA GLN A 33 15.59 7.53 14.66
C GLN A 33 16.80 7.86 13.77
N THR A 34 17.61 6.85 13.47
CA THR A 34 18.79 6.99 12.60
C THR A 34 18.43 7.11 11.12
N TYR A 35 17.26 6.56 10.74
CA TYR A 35 16.79 6.49 9.35
C TYR A 35 15.39 7.04 9.21
N THR A 36 15.16 7.86 8.19
CA THR A 36 13.84 8.42 7.86
C THR A 36 12.85 7.33 7.44
N ASP A 37 11.55 7.53 7.69
CA ASP A 37 10.49 6.63 7.21
C ASP A 37 10.48 6.53 5.68
N ARG A 38 10.86 7.64 5.02
CA ARG A 38 10.96 7.76 3.56
C ARG A 38 11.92 6.73 2.94
N LEU A 39 13.04 6.45 3.62
CA LEU A 39 13.99 5.41 3.19
C LEU A 39 13.32 4.04 3.08
N PHE A 40 12.44 3.70 4.01
CA PHE A 40 11.72 2.43 4.03
C PHE A 40 10.57 2.41 3.03
N LEU A 41 9.96 3.57 2.76
CA LEU A 41 8.98 3.71 1.67
C LEU A 41 9.62 3.46 0.29
N LYS A 42 10.85 3.94 0.05
CA LYS A 42 11.63 3.63 -1.16
C LYS A 42 11.83 2.12 -1.31
N ALA A 43 12.26 1.45 -0.24
CA ALA A 43 12.42 0.00 -0.24
C ALA A 43 11.10 -0.74 -0.51
N LEU A 44 9.99 -0.26 0.04
CA LEU A 44 8.67 -0.83 -0.23
C LEU A 44 8.28 -0.73 -1.70
N VAL A 45 8.53 0.41 -2.36
CA VAL A 45 8.25 0.58 -3.79
C VAL A 45 9.04 -0.45 -4.61
N ILE A 46 10.31 -0.66 -4.28
CA ILE A 46 11.14 -1.70 -4.92
C ILE A 46 10.53 -3.08 -4.71
N MET A 47 10.16 -3.41 -3.46
CA MET A 47 9.55 -4.70 -3.13
C MET A 47 8.24 -4.94 -3.89
N ILE A 48 7.37 -3.94 -4.01
CA ILE A 48 6.10 -4.05 -4.73
C ILE A 48 6.34 -4.25 -6.23
N VAL A 49 7.13 -3.38 -6.85
CA VAL A 49 7.38 -3.41 -8.31
C VAL A 49 8.12 -4.70 -8.73
N ARG A 50 8.99 -5.22 -7.86
CA ARG A 50 9.77 -6.43 -8.13
C ARG A 50 9.13 -7.71 -7.56
N HIS A 51 7.93 -7.62 -6.99
CA HIS A 51 7.24 -8.74 -6.34
C HIS A 51 8.09 -9.47 -5.29
N LEU A 52 8.84 -8.71 -4.49
CA LEU A 52 9.64 -9.23 -3.38
C LEU A 52 8.80 -9.16 -2.12
N HIS A 53 8.53 -10.30 -1.51
CA HIS A 53 7.65 -10.42 -0.36
C HIS A 53 8.43 -10.44 0.96
N ARG A 54 9.75 -10.63 0.91
CA ARG A 54 10.59 -10.77 2.11
C ARG A 54 11.82 -9.87 2.05
N VAL A 55 12.29 -9.44 3.23
CA VAL A 55 13.48 -8.57 3.32
C VAL A 55 14.74 -9.22 2.76
N HIS A 56 14.90 -10.53 2.92
CA HIS A 56 16.06 -11.21 2.34
C HIS A 56 16.05 -11.17 0.81
N GLU A 57 14.87 -11.24 0.18
CA GLU A 57 14.73 -11.14 -1.28
C GLU A 57 15.11 -9.73 -1.76
N LEU A 58 14.69 -8.69 -1.02
CA LEU A 58 15.13 -7.32 -1.27
C LEU A 58 16.66 -7.19 -1.20
N LEU A 59 17.28 -7.69 -0.13
CA LEU A 59 18.72 -7.57 0.05
C LEU A 59 19.49 -8.34 -1.03
N GLN A 60 19.04 -9.55 -1.37
CA GLN A 60 19.66 -10.38 -2.40
C GLN A 60 19.51 -9.75 -3.80
N ALA A 61 18.37 -9.11 -4.10
CA ALA A 61 18.20 -8.35 -5.33
C ALA A 61 19.17 -7.16 -5.39
N LEU A 62 19.31 -6.39 -4.29
CA LEU A 62 20.20 -5.23 -4.20
C LEU A 62 21.70 -5.58 -4.17
N GLU A 63 22.06 -6.85 -3.99
CA GLU A 63 23.44 -7.34 -4.07
C GLU A 63 23.88 -7.67 -5.51
N GLN A 64 22.94 -7.79 -6.45
CA GLN A 64 23.27 -8.03 -7.86
C GLN A 64 24.10 -6.87 -8.41
N SER A 65 25.17 -7.19 -9.15
CA SER A 65 26.12 -6.20 -9.69
C SER A 65 25.60 -5.43 -10.92
N THR A 66 24.29 -5.23 -11.03
CA THR A 66 23.70 -4.47 -12.14
C THR A 66 23.72 -2.96 -11.83
N PRO A 67 23.84 -2.09 -12.85
CA PRO A 67 23.84 -0.63 -12.65
C PRO A 67 22.57 -0.10 -11.97
N GLU A 68 21.41 -0.70 -12.29
CA GLU A 68 20.14 -0.39 -11.65
C GLU A 68 20.20 -0.67 -10.14
N MET A 69 20.63 -1.88 -9.73
CA MET A 69 20.67 -2.26 -8.32
C MET A 69 21.71 -1.46 -7.53
N GLN A 70 22.85 -1.13 -8.13
CA GLN A 70 23.84 -0.22 -7.52
C GLN A 70 23.24 1.17 -7.27
N THR A 71 22.48 1.69 -8.23
CA THR A 71 21.80 2.99 -8.09
C THR A 71 20.74 2.93 -6.99
N LEU A 72 19.91 1.89 -6.96
CA LEU A 72 18.90 1.70 -5.91
C LEU A 72 19.54 1.55 -4.52
N ARG A 73 20.65 0.83 -4.41
CA ARG A 73 21.38 0.69 -3.14
C ARG A 73 21.91 2.04 -2.63
N THR A 74 22.41 2.89 -3.53
CA THR A 74 22.79 4.27 -3.19
C THR A 74 21.59 5.09 -2.70
N LEU A 75 20.44 4.99 -3.38
CA LEU A 75 19.20 5.68 -2.96
C LEU A 75 18.62 5.17 -1.63
N LEU A 76 19.00 3.96 -1.22
CA LEU A 76 18.67 3.34 0.07
C LEU A 76 19.76 3.53 1.13
N THR A 77 20.75 4.39 0.88
CA THR A 77 21.78 4.78 1.84
C THR A 77 21.53 6.21 2.30
N GLU A 78 21.49 6.43 3.61
CA GLU A 78 21.23 7.75 4.21
C GLU A 78 22.42 8.14 5.10
N ASN A 79 22.97 9.34 4.90
CA ASN A 79 24.13 9.84 5.64
C ASN A 79 25.33 8.87 5.62
N GLY A 80 25.57 8.22 4.47
CA GLY A 80 26.64 7.22 4.30
C GLY A 80 26.40 5.90 5.03
N LYS A 81 25.23 5.68 5.62
CA LYS A 81 24.87 4.47 6.36
C LYS A 81 23.79 3.69 5.63
N TYR A 82 24.04 2.41 5.42
CA TYR A 82 23.07 1.47 4.87
C TYR A 82 22.39 0.71 6.02
N PRO A 83 21.05 0.61 6.08
CA PRO A 83 20.37 -0.09 7.16
C PRO A 83 20.75 -1.57 7.23
N SER A 84 20.92 -2.08 8.45
CA SER A 84 21.13 -3.50 8.67
C SER A 84 19.87 -4.30 8.36
N ARG A 85 20.01 -5.60 8.06
CA ARG A 85 18.89 -6.53 7.84
C ARG A 85 17.81 -6.42 8.93
N ARG A 86 18.21 -6.43 10.20
CA ARG A 86 17.29 -6.29 11.35
C ARG A 86 16.54 -4.95 11.34
N THR A 87 17.17 -3.89 10.85
CA THR A 87 16.54 -2.57 10.72
C THR A 87 15.47 -2.59 9.63
N TRP A 88 15.78 -3.16 8.45
CA TRP A 88 14.80 -3.37 7.37
C TRP A 88 13.59 -4.16 7.85
N GLU A 89 13.80 -5.33 8.44
CA GLU A 89 12.73 -6.21 8.95
C GLU A 89 11.82 -5.47 9.93
N ARG A 90 12.41 -4.81 10.93
CA ARG A 90 11.63 -4.09 11.96
C ARG A 90 10.84 -2.93 11.38
N ARG A 91 11.44 -2.15 10.49
CA ARG A 91 10.83 -0.89 9.99
C ARG A 91 9.78 -1.17 8.93
N LEU A 92 10.02 -2.09 8.01
CA LEU A 92 9.02 -2.53 7.03
C LEU A 92 7.83 -3.21 7.72
N LYS A 93 8.05 -4.00 8.78
CA LYS A 93 6.96 -4.61 9.58
C LYS A 93 6.06 -3.58 10.27
N ALA A 94 6.64 -2.47 10.75
CA ALA A 94 5.89 -1.42 11.46
C ALA A 94 5.25 -0.38 10.53
N MET A 95 5.61 -0.39 9.24
CA MET A 95 5.18 0.61 8.27
C MET A 95 3.68 0.63 7.96
N PRO A 96 2.93 -0.50 7.96
CA PRO A 96 1.48 -0.48 7.72
C PRO A 96 0.72 0.50 8.63
N ASP A 97 1.20 0.69 9.86
CA ASP A 97 0.59 1.62 10.82
C ASP A 97 0.71 3.09 10.40
N THR A 98 1.71 3.43 9.56
CA THR A 98 1.98 4.82 9.11
C THR A 98 1.64 5.06 7.64
N LEU A 99 1.49 3.99 6.83
CA LEU A 99 1.17 4.09 5.40
C LEU A 99 -0.10 4.90 5.10
N PRO A 100 -1.23 4.75 5.80
CA PRO A 100 -2.45 5.50 5.48
C PRO A 100 -2.25 7.02 5.53
N ALA A 101 -1.52 7.52 6.52
CA ALA A 101 -1.21 8.94 6.64
C ALA A 101 -0.33 9.43 5.48
N GLN A 102 0.67 8.62 5.09
CA GLN A 102 1.57 8.92 3.99
C GLN A 102 0.85 8.93 2.63
N ILE A 103 -0.06 7.97 2.40
CA ILE A 103 -0.94 7.91 1.22
C ILE A 103 -1.83 9.15 1.18
N GLY A 104 -2.41 9.55 2.32
CA GLY A 104 -3.22 10.77 2.42
C GLY A 104 -2.43 12.04 2.11
N CYS A 105 -1.17 12.14 2.54
CA CYS A 105 -0.29 13.26 2.18
C CYS A 105 0.02 13.29 0.68
N LEU A 106 0.35 12.15 0.08
CA LEU A 106 0.57 12.04 -1.36
C LEU A 106 -0.68 12.44 -2.15
N GLY A 107 -1.84 11.92 -1.78
CA GLY A 107 -3.10 12.23 -2.46
C GLY A 107 -3.41 13.73 -2.46
N ARG A 108 -3.31 14.39 -1.29
CA ARG A 108 -3.51 15.84 -1.18
C ARG A 108 -2.51 16.63 -2.01
N TYR A 109 -1.22 16.26 -1.94
CA TYR A 109 -0.18 16.88 -2.76
C TYR A 109 -0.46 16.75 -4.25
N LEU A 110 -0.90 15.58 -4.71
CA LEU A 110 -1.25 15.39 -6.11
C LEU A 110 -2.43 16.28 -6.50
N VAL A 111 -3.50 16.32 -5.71
CA VAL A 111 -4.65 17.21 -5.98
C VAL A 111 -4.21 18.68 -6.11
N GLU A 112 -3.31 19.15 -5.24
CA GLU A 112 -2.74 20.50 -5.31
C GLU A 112 -1.85 20.70 -6.54
N LEU A 113 -1.07 19.69 -6.95
CA LEU A 113 -0.15 19.79 -8.08
C LEU A 113 -0.88 19.74 -9.43
N ILE A 114 -1.76 18.74 -9.61
CA ILE A 114 -2.45 18.49 -10.88
C ILE A 114 -3.69 19.36 -11.06
N GLN A 115 -4.20 19.97 -9.98
CA GLN A 115 -5.34 20.90 -10.01
C GLN A 115 -6.52 20.36 -10.84
N PRO A 116 -7.01 19.13 -10.53
CA PRO A 116 -7.94 18.41 -11.40
C PRO A 116 -9.27 19.17 -11.58
N TRP A 117 -9.59 20.06 -10.65
CA TRP A 117 -10.83 20.83 -10.60
C TRP A 117 -10.83 22.09 -11.46
N ARG A 118 -9.69 22.48 -12.07
CA ARG A 118 -9.62 23.74 -12.84
C ARG A 118 -10.53 23.75 -14.07
N ASN A 119 -10.72 22.59 -14.70
CA ASN A 119 -11.45 22.46 -15.98
C ASN A 119 -12.71 21.57 -15.88
N GLY A 120 -13.03 21.03 -14.70
CA GLY A 120 -14.18 20.15 -14.47
C GLY A 120 -14.48 20.01 -12.99
N SER A 121 -15.75 20.13 -12.59
CA SER A 121 -16.13 20.37 -11.20
C SER A 121 -16.40 19.12 -10.35
N GLN A 122 -16.22 17.92 -10.89
CA GLN A 122 -16.68 16.70 -10.22
C GLN A 122 -15.81 15.49 -10.58
N ALA A 123 -15.36 14.75 -9.57
CA ALA A 123 -14.92 13.36 -9.72
C ALA A 123 -15.63 12.50 -8.70
N VAL A 124 -15.63 11.19 -8.96
CA VAL A 124 -16.14 10.20 -8.02
C VAL A 124 -15.00 9.25 -7.69
N ALA A 125 -14.65 9.16 -6.41
CA ALA A 125 -13.82 8.08 -5.90
C ALA A 125 -14.73 6.91 -5.55
N VAL A 126 -14.55 5.78 -6.23
CA VAL A 126 -15.30 4.55 -5.96
C VAL A 126 -14.33 3.49 -5.46
N ASP A 127 -14.65 2.90 -4.32
CA ASP A 127 -13.97 1.73 -3.80
C ASP A 127 -14.99 0.67 -3.37
N SER A 128 -14.56 -0.58 -3.26
CA SER A 128 -15.40 -1.63 -2.72
C SER A 128 -14.61 -2.63 -1.89
N THR A 129 -15.21 -3.07 -0.80
CA THR A 129 -14.62 -4.11 0.06
C THR A 129 -15.59 -5.26 0.25
N THR A 130 -15.05 -6.46 0.39
CA THR A 130 -15.84 -7.64 0.68
C THR A 130 -16.00 -7.79 2.19
N LEU A 131 -17.24 -7.90 2.64
CA LEU A 131 -17.60 -8.12 4.04
C LEU A 131 -18.12 -9.55 4.19
N ARG A 132 -17.70 -10.24 5.24
CA ARG A 132 -18.24 -11.58 5.54
C ARG A 132 -19.66 -11.44 6.08
N ALA A 133 -20.55 -12.34 5.66
CA ALA A 133 -21.83 -12.49 6.34
C ALA A 133 -21.59 -12.96 7.79
N ASN A 134 -22.47 -12.53 8.68
CA ASN A 134 -22.47 -13.06 10.04
C ASN A 134 -23.11 -14.45 10.04
N GLY A 135 -22.55 -15.36 10.85
CA GLY A 135 -23.11 -16.69 11.05
C GLY A 135 -22.64 -17.73 10.01
N GLY A 136 -23.58 -18.57 9.58
CA GLY A 136 -23.30 -19.70 8.70
C GLY A 136 -23.03 -19.30 7.25
N VAL A 137 -22.38 -20.19 6.51
CA VAL A 137 -22.11 -20.01 5.09
C VAL A 137 -23.08 -20.86 4.28
N TRP A 138 -23.72 -20.28 3.26
CA TRP A 138 -24.61 -21.03 2.38
C TRP A 138 -23.84 -21.60 1.18
N HIS A 139 -23.51 -22.89 1.25
CA HIS A 139 -22.80 -23.54 0.17
C HIS A 139 -23.64 -23.58 -1.12
N LYS A 140 -22.96 -23.49 -2.27
CA LYS A 140 -23.59 -23.45 -3.60
C LYS A 140 -24.57 -24.60 -3.83
N LYS A 141 -24.23 -25.81 -3.38
CA LYS A 141 -25.08 -27.01 -3.48
C LYS A 141 -26.43 -26.84 -2.78
N ASP A 142 -26.41 -26.37 -1.54
CA ASP A 142 -27.64 -26.21 -0.76
C ASP A 142 -28.49 -25.05 -1.29
N ARG A 143 -27.85 -23.99 -1.82
CA ARG A 143 -28.53 -22.89 -2.53
C ARG A 143 -29.28 -23.35 -3.77
N GLU A 144 -28.63 -24.17 -4.60
CA GLU A 144 -29.24 -24.73 -5.81
C GLU A 144 -30.44 -25.62 -5.49
N GLN A 145 -30.46 -26.22 -4.31
CA GLN A 145 -31.56 -27.03 -3.79
C GLN A 145 -32.62 -26.20 -3.04
N GLY A 146 -32.41 -24.89 -2.87
CA GLY A 146 -33.30 -24.02 -2.09
C GLY A 146 -33.34 -24.35 -0.58
N GLN A 147 -32.42 -25.17 -0.09
CA GLN A 147 -32.37 -25.59 1.31
C GLN A 147 -31.47 -24.65 2.10
N VAL A 148 -31.96 -24.12 3.22
CA VAL A 148 -31.18 -23.35 4.18
C VAL A 148 -30.80 -24.26 5.35
N PRO A 149 -29.55 -24.75 5.46
CA PRO A 149 -29.19 -25.78 6.45
C PRO A 149 -29.26 -25.31 7.91
N HIS A 150 -29.16 -24.00 8.15
CA HIS A 150 -29.15 -23.45 9.50
C HIS A 150 -29.70 -22.02 9.52
N THR A 151 -30.41 -21.65 10.58
CA THR A 151 -31.07 -20.33 10.73
C THR A 151 -30.11 -19.15 10.88
N SER A 152 -28.85 -19.41 11.22
CA SER A 152 -27.79 -18.39 11.26
C SER A 152 -27.23 -18.01 9.90
N ILE A 153 -27.72 -18.61 8.81
CA ILE A 153 -27.29 -18.29 7.46
C ILE A 153 -28.05 -17.04 7.00
N ASP A 154 -27.29 -16.00 6.69
CA ASP A 154 -27.78 -14.87 5.92
C ASP A 154 -28.10 -15.34 4.50
N THR A 155 -29.38 -15.42 4.14
CA THR A 155 -29.86 -15.91 2.85
C THR A 155 -29.77 -14.87 1.74
N GLU A 156 -29.52 -13.60 2.07
CA GLU A 156 -29.34 -12.51 1.11
C GLU A 156 -27.87 -12.33 0.70
N ALA A 157 -26.93 -12.88 1.48
CA ALA A 157 -25.52 -12.89 1.15
C ALA A 157 -25.17 -13.78 -0.07
N HIS A 158 -24.05 -13.46 -0.72
CA HIS A 158 -23.56 -14.18 -1.90
C HIS A 158 -22.07 -14.50 -1.84
N TRP A 159 -21.68 -15.49 -2.65
CA TRP A 159 -20.28 -15.81 -2.88
C TRP A 159 -19.65 -14.77 -3.80
N THR A 160 -18.55 -14.17 -3.35
CA THR A 160 -17.71 -13.29 -4.14
C THR A 160 -16.25 -13.72 -4.05
N LYS A 161 -15.47 -13.43 -5.09
CA LYS A 161 -14.04 -13.74 -5.13
C LYS A 161 -13.24 -12.48 -4.78
N SER A 162 -12.61 -12.49 -3.62
CA SER A 162 -11.60 -11.51 -3.23
C SER A 162 -10.25 -11.90 -3.81
N GLY A 163 -9.53 -10.93 -4.38
CA GLY A 163 -8.14 -11.14 -4.83
C GLY A 163 -7.17 -11.48 -3.69
N TRP A 164 -7.51 -11.13 -2.45
CA TRP A 164 -6.67 -11.36 -1.27
C TRP A 164 -7.19 -12.48 -0.37
N HIS A 165 -8.51 -12.54 -0.13
CA HIS A 165 -9.12 -13.50 0.79
C HIS A 165 -9.71 -14.75 0.10
N GLY A 166 -9.57 -14.88 -1.21
CA GLY A 166 -10.17 -15.98 -1.96
C GLY A 166 -11.70 -15.87 -2.00
N TRP A 167 -12.40 -17.01 -1.94
CA TRP A 167 -13.87 -17.02 -1.91
C TRP A 167 -14.39 -16.57 -0.54
N VAL A 168 -15.30 -15.60 -0.56
CA VAL A 168 -15.95 -15.09 0.64
C VAL A 168 -17.45 -15.14 0.44
N TYR A 169 -18.16 -15.70 1.41
CA TYR A 169 -19.61 -15.62 1.50
C TYR A 169 -19.99 -14.38 2.31
N GLY A 170 -20.74 -13.47 1.71
CA GLY A 170 -21.12 -12.22 2.35
C GLY A 170 -21.59 -11.16 1.39
N TRP A 171 -21.18 -9.92 1.70
CA TRP A 171 -21.64 -8.71 1.06
C TRP A 171 -20.49 -7.99 0.38
N LYS A 172 -20.81 -7.16 -0.61
CA LYS A 172 -19.86 -6.23 -1.21
C LYS A 172 -20.29 -4.82 -0.88
N LEU A 173 -19.56 -4.17 0.02
CA LEU A 173 -19.75 -2.77 0.31
C LEU A 173 -19.16 -1.97 -0.84
N HIS A 174 -19.97 -1.12 -1.47
CA HIS A 174 -19.54 -0.13 -2.44
C HIS A 174 -19.57 1.24 -1.77
N LEU A 175 -18.45 1.94 -1.77
CA LEU A 175 -18.34 3.32 -1.32
C LEU A 175 -18.09 4.20 -2.54
N ALA A 176 -18.97 5.18 -2.77
CA ALA A 176 -18.80 6.20 -3.79
C ALA A 176 -18.81 7.57 -3.10
N THR A 177 -17.70 8.30 -3.22
CA THR A 177 -17.54 9.64 -2.67
C THR A 177 -17.37 10.61 -3.82
N VAL A 178 -18.28 11.59 -3.92
CA VAL A 178 -18.11 12.71 -4.83
C VAL A 178 -17.06 13.64 -4.27
N VAL A 179 -16.09 14.01 -5.10
CA VAL A 179 -15.07 15.00 -4.79
C VAL A 179 -15.30 16.18 -5.73
N ALA A 180 -15.55 17.34 -5.15
CA ALA A 180 -15.73 18.60 -5.85
C ALA A 180 -14.89 19.68 -5.14
N ALA A 181 -14.63 20.79 -5.84
CA ALA A 181 -14.04 21.96 -5.20
C ALA A 181 -15.01 22.51 -4.12
N VAL A 182 -14.48 22.84 -2.94
CA VAL A 182 -15.20 23.57 -1.88
C VAL A 182 -15.14 25.07 -2.19
#